data_AF-A0A418RKH7-F1
#
_entry.id   AF-A0A418RKH7-F1
#
_cell.length_a   1.000
_cell.length_b   1.000
_cell.length_c   1.000
_cell.angle_alpha   90.00
_cell.angle_beta   90.00
_cell.angle_gamma   90.00
#
_symmetry.space_group_name_H-M   'P 1'
#
loop_
_entity.id
_entity.type
_entity.pdbx_description
1 polymer ?
#
loop_
_entity_poly.entity_id
_entity_poly.type
_entity_poly.pdbx_seq_one_letter_code
_entity_poly.pdbx_strand_id
1 'polypeptide(L)'
;MNINFTKEEYLLLLDIIYIADWILHAHSIEGKRSETEDYSALFQKLMMHAKEMGCSELIEFSELRQEHVHSGDFEDESAALDYLDEFEGQSFWDELISRLAMRDALMALKVSSAHEVPSEELFDALSKAEEYWSKEFESFDLSRISLNKGQSSILH
;
A
#
# COMPACT_ATOMS: atom_id res chain seq x y z
N MET A 1 8.44 -26.97 19.81
CA MET A 1 9.51 -26.65 18.83
C MET A 1 10.01 -25.27 19.21
N ASN A 2 11.33 -25.10 19.31
CA ASN A 2 11.94 -23.81 19.66
C ASN A 2 12.76 -23.34 18.45
N ILE A 3 12.60 -22.08 18.07
CA ILE A 3 13.40 -21.42 17.03
C ILE A 3 14.18 -20.33 17.77
N ASN A 4 15.50 -20.30 17.57
CA ASN A 4 16.36 -19.26 18.15
C ASN A 4 16.70 -18.26 17.04
N PHE A 5 16.63 -16.97 17.36
CA PHE A 5 17.00 -15.88 16.46
C PHE A 5 18.26 -15.19 16.99
N THR A 6 19.14 -14.74 16.09
CA THR A 6 20.11 -13.69 16.42
C THR A 6 19.42 -12.33 16.53
N LYS A 7 20.13 -11.30 17.02
CA LYS A 7 19.59 -9.92 17.06
C LYS A 7 19.19 -9.47 15.65
N GLU A 8 20.03 -9.75 14.66
CA GLU A 8 19.81 -9.37 13.26
C GLU A 8 18.63 -10.12 12.64
N GLU A 9 18.50 -11.42 12.89
CA GLU A 9 17.34 -12.20 12.41
C GLU A 9 16.03 -11.76 13.07
N TYR A 10 16.09 -11.33 14.34
CA TYR A 10 14.93 -10.80 15.05
C TYR A 10 14.52 -9.41 14.52
N LEU A 11 15.49 -8.56 14.13
CA LEU A 11 15.19 -7.29 13.46
C LEU A 11 14.48 -7.54 12.11
N LEU A 12 14.99 -8.46 11.29
CA LEU A 12 14.32 -8.86 10.05
C LEU A 12 12.90 -9.40 10.28
N LEU A 13 12.68 -10.13 11.38
CA LEU A 13 11.35 -10.58 11.76
C LEU A 13 10.42 -9.42 12.11
N LEU A 14 10.91 -8.42 12.84
CA LEU A 14 10.13 -7.22 13.16
C LEU A 14 9.78 -6.44 11.89
N ASP A 15 10.71 -6.30 10.94
CA ASP A 15 10.47 -5.66 9.64
C ASP A 15 9.34 -6.34 8.87
N ILE A 16 9.42 -7.67 8.71
CA ILE A 16 8.42 -8.46 7.97
C ILE A 16 7.03 -8.31 8.60
N ILE A 17 6.95 -8.35 9.93
CA ILE A 17 5.67 -8.28 10.63
C ILE A 17 5.13 -6.86 10.64
N TYR A 18 5.98 -5.85 10.73
CA TYR A 18 5.58 -4.46 10.59
C TYR A 18 4.97 -4.18 9.21
N ILE A 19 5.61 -4.66 8.13
CA ILE A 19 5.07 -4.58 6.77
C ILE A 19 3.69 -5.26 6.69
N ALA A 20 3.55 -6.46 7.27
CA ALA A 20 2.28 -7.17 7.27
C ALA A 20 1.20 -6.43 8.06
N ASP A 21 1.54 -5.88 9.23
CA ASP A 21 0.63 -5.08 10.06
C ASP A 21 0.18 -3.82 9.32
N TRP A 22 1.11 -3.13 8.64
CA TRP A 22 0.80 -1.98 7.80
C TRP A 22 -0.22 -2.33 6.72
N ILE A 23 0.02 -3.41 5.96
CA ILE A 23 -0.90 -3.87 4.90
C ILE A 23 -2.31 -4.16 5.45
N LEU A 24 -2.43 -4.71 6.66
CA LEU A 24 -3.72 -5.04 7.28
C LEU A 24 -4.51 -3.79 7.69
N HIS A 25 -3.82 -2.71 8.09
CA HIS A 25 -4.42 -1.59 8.82
C HIS A 25 -4.33 -0.22 8.11
N ALA A 26 -3.43 0.00 7.15
CA ALA A 26 -3.14 1.31 6.55
C ALA A 26 -4.37 2.02 5.93
N HIS A 27 -5.35 1.26 5.43
CA HIS A 27 -6.58 1.80 4.84
C HIS A 27 -7.85 1.46 5.63
N SER A 28 -7.75 1.06 6.90
CA SER A 28 -8.93 0.88 7.74
C SER A 28 -9.54 2.23 8.13
N ILE A 29 -10.78 2.48 7.70
CA ILE A 29 -11.47 3.77 7.89
C ILE A 29 -12.06 3.90 9.31
N GLU A 30 -12.30 2.79 10.03
CA GLU A 30 -12.87 2.81 11.38
C GLU A 30 -12.36 1.64 12.24
N GLY A 31 -11.73 1.96 13.37
CA GLY A 31 -11.51 1.04 14.50
C GLY A 31 -10.58 -0.15 14.25
N LYS A 32 -10.31 -0.92 15.32
CA LYS A 32 -9.62 -2.22 15.22
C LYS A 32 -10.48 -3.16 14.40
N ARG A 33 -9.90 -3.76 13.35
CA ARG A 33 -10.53 -4.83 12.58
C ARG A 33 -10.57 -6.08 13.46
N SER A 34 -11.77 -6.48 13.89
CA SER A 34 -11.95 -7.66 14.74
C SER A 34 -11.36 -8.93 14.10
N GLU A 35 -11.39 -9.01 12.77
CA GLU A 35 -10.84 -10.11 12.00
C GLU A 35 -9.30 -10.16 11.95
N THR A 36 -8.61 -9.08 12.36
CA THR A 36 -7.14 -9.01 12.40
C THR A 36 -6.55 -8.98 13.82
N GLU A 37 -7.40 -9.12 14.85
CA GLU A 37 -6.97 -9.06 16.25
C GLU A 37 -5.92 -10.10 16.61
N ASP A 38 -6.05 -11.33 16.11
CA ASP A 38 -5.09 -12.41 16.37
C ASP A 38 -3.68 -12.09 15.82
N TYR A 39 -3.61 -11.43 14.66
CA TYR A 39 -2.35 -10.99 14.07
C TYR A 39 -1.73 -9.85 14.88
N SER A 40 -2.56 -8.88 15.27
CA SER A 40 -2.13 -7.74 16.10
C SER A 40 -1.61 -8.22 17.46
N ALA A 41 -2.28 -9.20 18.09
CA ALA A 41 -1.86 -9.78 19.37
C ALA A 41 -0.54 -10.52 19.25
N LEU A 42 -0.31 -11.25 18.16
CA LEU A 42 0.97 -11.90 17.90
C LEU A 42 2.09 -10.87 17.71
N PHE A 43 1.82 -9.79 16.96
CA PHE A 43 2.79 -8.72 16.74
C PHE A 43 3.19 -8.05 18.06
N GLN A 44 2.21 -7.67 18.88
CA GLN A 44 2.45 -7.11 20.21
C GLN A 44 3.26 -8.05 21.10
N LYS A 45 2.96 -9.35 21.05
CA LYS A 45 3.75 -10.36 21.76
C LYS A 45 5.20 -10.37 21.33
N LEU A 46 5.46 -10.28 20.03
CA LEU A 46 6.83 -10.27 19.53
C LEU A 46 7.54 -9.00 19.97
N MET A 47 6.92 -7.82 19.85
CA MET A 47 7.49 -6.54 20.29
C MET A 47 7.84 -6.53 21.79
N MET A 48 7.06 -7.20 22.64
CA MET A 48 7.37 -7.34 24.08
C MET A 48 8.72 -8.03 24.33
N HIS A 49 9.17 -8.92 23.44
CA HIS A 49 10.45 -9.62 23.57
C HIS A 49 11.64 -8.82 23.02
N ALA A 50 11.43 -7.63 22.45
CA ALA A 50 12.51 -6.84 21.85
C ALA A 50 13.64 -6.54 22.83
N LYS A 51 13.31 -6.30 24.10
CA LYS A 51 14.30 -6.10 25.16
C LYS A 51 15.17 -7.34 25.41
N GLU A 52 14.59 -8.54 25.36
CA GLU A 52 15.32 -9.80 25.57
C GLU A 52 16.26 -10.11 24.39
N MET A 53 15.93 -9.60 23.21
CA MET A 53 16.75 -9.73 21.98
C MET A 53 17.75 -8.59 21.78
N GLY A 54 17.80 -7.63 22.72
CA GLY A 54 18.72 -6.50 22.66
C GLY A 54 18.33 -5.43 21.65
N CYS A 55 17.04 -5.31 21.30
CA CYS A 55 16.44 -4.30 20.41
C CYS A 55 15.49 -3.36 21.18
N SER A 56 15.76 -3.11 22.46
CA SER A 56 14.87 -2.30 23.32
C SER A 56 14.72 -0.85 22.85
N GLU A 57 15.75 -0.33 22.20
CA GLU A 57 15.82 1.01 21.63
C GLU A 57 14.81 1.20 20.50
N LEU A 58 14.46 0.13 19.78
CA LEU A 58 13.59 0.19 18.61
C LEU A 58 12.10 0.18 18.94
N ILE A 59 11.74 -0.22 20.16
CA ILE A 59 10.35 -0.41 20.58
C ILE A 59 10.06 0.40 21.85
N GLU A 60 9.01 1.20 21.82
CA GLU A 60 8.51 1.93 22.99
C GLU A 60 7.08 1.54 23.33
N PHE A 61 6.64 1.84 24.56
CA PHE A 61 5.25 1.64 24.96
C PHE A 61 4.48 2.96 24.80
N SER A 62 3.44 2.95 23.98
CA SER A 62 2.59 4.13 23.77
C SER A 62 1.49 4.18 24.83
N GLU A 63 1.58 5.13 25.76
CA GLU A 63 0.52 5.35 26.76
C GLU A 63 -0.81 5.76 26.12
N LEU A 64 -0.78 6.43 24.97
CA LEU A 64 -1.99 6.84 24.24
C LEU A 64 -2.73 5.62 23.67
N ARG A 65 -2.00 4.66 23.12
CA ARG A 65 -2.55 3.48 22.44
C ARG A 65 -2.63 2.25 23.35
N GLN A 66 -1.97 2.30 24.51
CA GLN A 66 -1.83 1.19 25.46
C GLN A 66 -1.22 -0.06 24.80
N GLU A 67 -0.25 0.14 23.90
CA GLU A 67 0.40 -0.93 23.13
C GLU A 67 1.86 -0.57 22.81
N HIS A 68 2.66 -1.58 22.46
CA HIS A 68 4.02 -1.38 21.98
C HIS A 68 3.99 -0.83 20.55
N VAL A 69 4.79 0.20 20.30
CA VAL A 69 4.94 0.85 19.00
C VAL A 69 6.42 0.95 18.64
N HIS A 70 6.70 1.14 17.37
CA HIS A 70 8.04 1.46 16.91
C HIS A 70 8.45 2.83 17.44
N SER A 71 9.68 2.91 17.95
CA SER A 71 10.33 4.18 18.31
C SER A 71 10.78 4.92 17.04
N GLY A 72 11.23 6.17 17.20
CA GLY A 72 11.89 6.89 16.10
C GLY A 72 13.17 6.21 15.60
N ASP A 73 13.92 5.55 16.49
CA ASP A 73 15.17 4.84 16.13
C ASP A 73 14.89 3.61 15.24
N PHE A 74 13.66 3.09 15.24
CA PHE A 74 13.27 2.03 14.31
C PHE A 74 13.30 2.50 12.85
N GLU A 75 12.95 3.76 12.58
CA GLU A 75 12.97 4.30 11.21
C GLU A 75 14.40 4.37 10.66
N ASP A 76 15.39 4.60 11.53
CA ASP A 76 16.81 4.68 11.14
C ASP A 76 17.45 3.28 10.96
N GLU A 77 16.99 2.26 11.70
CA GLU A 77 17.57 0.90 11.67
C GLU A 77 16.80 -0.09 10.78
N SER A 78 15.53 0.17 10.48
CA SER A 78 14.65 -0.72 9.70
C SER A 78 14.53 -0.27 8.26
N ALA A 79 14.69 -1.20 7.32
CA ALA A 79 14.38 -0.96 5.90
C ALA A 79 12.87 -1.10 5.59
N ALA A 80 12.04 -1.45 6.59
CA ALA A 80 10.64 -1.74 6.36
C ALA A 80 9.85 -0.54 5.84
N LEU A 81 10.15 0.67 6.33
CA LEU A 81 9.51 1.90 5.86
C LEU A 81 9.89 2.22 4.41
N ASP A 82 11.15 2.08 4.03
CA ASP A 82 11.59 2.28 2.65
C ASP A 82 10.84 1.34 1.67
N TYR A 83 10.67 0.07 2.06
CA TYR A 83 9.91 -0.88 1.24
C TYR A 83 8.42 -0.56 1.17
N LEU A 84 7.82 -0.07 2.27
CA LEU A 84 6.43 0.37 2.29
C LEU A 84 6.22 1.59 1.41
N ASP A 85 7.09 2.59 1.51
CA ASP A 85 7.04 3.82 0.71
C ASP A 85 7.21 3.50 -0.79
N GLU A 86 8.16 2.62 -1.14
CA GLU A 86 8.32 2.15 -2.51
C GLU A 86 7.05 1.43 -3.00
N PHE A 87 6.52 0.50 -2.20
CA PHE A 87 5.32 -0.27 -2.53
C PHE A 87 4.10 0.63 -2.73
N GLU A 88 3.84 1.55 -1.80
CA GLU A 88 2.72 2.48 -1.88
C GLU A 88 2.85 3.42 -3.09
N GLY A 89 4.05 3.94 -3.32
CA GLY A 89 4.35 4.80 -4.47
C GLY A 89 4.10 4.09 -5.81
N GLN A 90 4.63 2.88 -5.99
CA GLN A 90 4.42 2.11 -7.23
C GLN A 90 2.94 1.72 -7.39
N SER A 91 2.31 1.22 -6.32
CA SER A 91 0.89 0.82 -6.34
C SER A 91 -0.03 1.99 -6.71
N PHE A 92 0.27 3.19 -6.20
CA PHE A 92 -0.47 4.40 -6.54
C PHE A 92 -0.41 4.70 -8.04
N TRP A 93 0.80 4.70 -8.62
CA TRP A 93 0.98 5.04 -10.04
C TRP A 93 0.34 4.00 -10.97
N ASP A 94 0.54 2.72 -10.69
CA ASP A 94 -0.06 1.63 -11.46
C ASP A 94 -1.60 1.72 -11.47
N GLU A 95 -2.19 1.92 -10.29
CA GLU A 95 -3.66 1.99 -10.16
C GLU A 95 -4.23 3.26 -10.80
N LEU A 96 -3.54 4.40 -10.67
CA LEU A 96 -3.95 5.65 -11.31
C LEU A 96 -3.94 5.54 -12.84
N ILE A 97 -2.85 5.00 -13.41
CA ILE A 97 -2.71 4.77 -14.85
C ILE A 97 -3.81 3.83 -15.34
N SER A 98 -3.96 2.67 -14.69
CA SER A 98 -4.95 1.65 -15.05
C SER A 98 -6.37 2.21 -15.08
N ARG A 99 -6.78 2.94 -14.03
CA ARG A 99 -8.13 3.54 -13.95
C ARG A 99 -8.38 4.60 -15.01
N LEU A 100 -7.41 5.47 -15.27
CA LEU A 100 -7.54 6.50 -16.30
C LEU A 100 -7.54 5.90 -17.71
N ALA A 101 -6.69 4.90 -17.95
CA ALA A 101 -6.63 4.19 -19.21
C ALA A 101 -7.93 3.45 -19.52
N MET A 102 -8.49 2.72 -18.54
CA MET A 102 -9.79 2.06 -18.68
C MET A 102 -10.89 3.07 -19.00
N ARG A 103 -10.96 4.20 -18.28
CA ARG A 103 -11.93 5.27 -18.56
C ARG A 103 -11.83 5.74 -20.02
N ASP A 104 -10.62 6.06 -20.47
CA ASP A 104 -10.41 6.65 -21.79
C ASP A 104 -10.61 5.62 -22.92
N ALA A 105 -10.26 4.36 -22.68
CA ALA A 105 -10.54 3.25 -23.61
C ALA A 105 -12.04 3.07 -23.82
N LEU A 106 -12.84 3.05 -22.74
CA LEU A 106 -14.31 2.95 -22.83
C LEU A 106 -14.92 4.15 -23.56
N MET A 107 -14.44 5.37 -23.28
CA MET A 107 -14.86 6.58 -24.00
C MET A 107 -14.52 6.52 -25.50
N ALA A 108 -13.33 6.04 -25.86
CA ALA A 108 -12.89 5.91 -27.25
C ALA A 108 -13.75 4.89 -28.02
N LEU A 109 -14.08 3.78 -27.38
CA LEU A 109 -14.93 2.72 -27.93
C LEU A 109 -16.43 3.06 -27.86
N LYS A 110 -16.80 4.13 -27.14
CA LYS A 110 -18.19 4.58 -26.91
C LYS A 110 -19.08 3.52 -26.27
N VAL A 111 -18.52 2.80 -25.30
CA VAL A 111 -19.23 1.79 -24.51
C VAL A 111 -19.19 2.15 -23.03
N SER A 112 -20.18 1.67 -22.28
CA SER A 112 -20.22 1.87 -20.83
C SER A 112 -19.38 0.85 -20.09
N SER A 113 -19.13 -0.32 -20.69
CA SER A 113 -18.44 -1.41 -20.01
C SER A 113 -17.60 -2.27 -20.95
N ALA A 114 -16.52 -2.83 -20.38
CA ALA A 114 -15.57 -3.71 -21.06
C ALA A 114 -16.21 -4.96 -21.70
N HIS A 115 -17.36 -5.42 -21.20
CA HIS A 115 -18.05 -6.61 -21.72
C HIS A 115 -18.86 -6.36 -23.00
N GLU A 116 -19.03 -5.09 -23.40
CA GLU A 116 -19.81 -4.71 -24.59
C GLU A 116 -19.00 -4.82 -25.89
N VAL A 117 -17.68 -4.99 -25.80
CA VAL A 117 -16.75 -5.03 -26.93
C VAL A 117 -15.94 -6.32 -26.95
N PRO A 118 -15.44 -6.75 -28.13
CA PRO A 118 -14.49 -7.84 -28.21
C PRO A 118 -13.22 -7.56 -27.39
N SER A 119 -12.67 -8.59 -26.74
CA SER A 119 -11.47 -8.46 -25.90
C SER A 119 -10.27 -7.87 -26.64
N GLU A 120 -10.13 -8.15 -27.94
CA GLU A 120 -9.03 -7.62 -28.77
C GLU A 120 -9.16 -6.10 -28.97
N GLU A 121 -10.36 -5.60 -29.27
CA GLU A 121 -10.61 -4.16 -29.42
C GLU A 121 -10.40 -3.41 -28.10
N LEU A 122 -10.84 -4.00 -26.98
CA LEU A 122 -10.60 -3.44 -25.66
C LEU A 122 -9.10 -3.41 -25.32
N PHE A 123 -8.39 -4.50 -25.58
CA PHE A 123 -6.96 -4.61 -25.30
C PHE A 123 -6.16 -3.57 -26.09
N ASP A 124 -6.47 -3.38 -27.37
CA ASP A 124 -5.83 -2.37 -28.22
C ASP A 124 -6.08 -0.94 -27.72
N ALA A 125 -7.31 -0.64 -27.28
CA ALA A 125 -7.65 0.67 -26.75
C ALA A 125 -6.99 0.92 -25.39
N LEU A 126 -6.99 -0.09 -24.51
CA LEU A 126 -6.40 -0.03 -23.18
C LEU A 126 -4.88 0.17 -23.26
N SER A 127 -4.19 -0.64 -24.07
CA SER A 127 -2.72 -0.57 -24.23
C SER A 127 -2.26 0.82 -24.70
N LYS A 128 -3.00 1.43 -25.64
CA LYS A 128 -2.71 2.80 -26.11
C LYS A 128 -2.92 3.84 -25.03
N ALA A 129 -3.97 3.69 -24.22
CA ALA A 129 -4.29 4.62 -23.15
C ALA A 129 -3.31 4.48 -21.97
N GLU A 130 -2.90 3.25 -21.62
CA GLU A 130 -1.88 2.97 -20.61
C GLU A 130 -0.53 3.59 -21.00
N GLU A 131 -0.10 3.38 -22.25
CA GLU A 131 1.15 3.97 -22.76
C GLU A 131 1.11 5.51 -22.71
N TYR A 132 -0.05 6.10 -23.03
CA TYR A 132 -0.23 7.55 -22.93
C TYR A 132 -0.11 8.04 -21.49
N TRP A 133 -0.85 7.45 -20.54
CA TRP A 133 -0.86 7.89 -19.15
C TRP A 133 0.47 7.64 -18.43
N SER A 134 1.13 6.50 -18.71
CA SER A 134 2.49 6.22 -18.24
C SER A 134 3.45 7.33 -18.65
N LYS A 135 3.50 7.69 -19.94
CA LYS A 135 4.37 8.77 -20.44
C LYS A 135 4.03 10.14 -19.87
N GLU A 136 2.75 10.43 -19.68
CA GLU A 136 2.29 11.70 -19.10
C GLU A 136 2.81 11.84 -17.67
N PHE A 137 2.63 10.82 -16.83
CA PHE A 137 3.06 10.88 -15.43
C PHE A 137 4.59 10.83 -15.27
N GLU A 138 5.29 10.06 -16.10
CA GLU A 138 6.76 10.07 -16.13
C GLU A 138 7.32 11.46 -16.46
N SER A 139 6.63 12.23 -17.31
CA SER A 139 7.12 13.52 -17.81
C SER A 139 6.66 14.71 -16.99
N PHE A 140 5.46 14.66 -16.42
CA PHE A 140 4.78 15.82 -15.86
C PHE A 140 4.24 15.60 -14.45
N ASP A 141 4.35 14.38 -13.89
CA ASP A 141 3.77 14.06 -12.60
C ASP A 141 2.27 14.48 -12.57
N LEU A 142 1.74 14.94 -11.44
CA LEU A 142 0.37 15.42 -11.32
C LEU A 142 0.14 16.84 -11.84
N SER A 143 1.15 17.52 -12.40
CA SER A 143 1.06 18.96 -12.74
C SER A 143 0.01 19.31 -13.80
N ARG A 144 -0.40 18.32 -14.61
CA ARG A 144 -1.41 18.47 -15.67
C ARG A 144 -2.73 17.78 -15.36
N ILE A 145 -2.86 17.17 -14.18
CA ILE A 145 -4.12 16.62 -13.71
C ILE A 145 -4.97 17.74 -13.15
N SER A 146 -6.20 17.85 -13.67
CA SER A 146 -7.19 18.78 -13.15
C SER A 146 -8.59 18.17 -13.22
N LEU A 147 -9.44 18.56 -12.27
CA LEU A 147 -10.82 18.13 -12.26
C LEU A 147 -11.63 18.99 -13.22
N ASN A 148 -12.28 18.34 -14.20
CA ASN A 148 -13.28 19.01 -15.02
C ASN A 148 -14.55 19.21 -14.18
N LYS A 149 -14.90 20.47 -13.89
CA LYS A 149 -16.06 20.84 -13.07
C LYS A 149 -17.41 20.80 -13.83
N GLY A 150 -17.41 20.41 -15.11
CA GLY A 150 -18.62 20.26 -15.93
C GLY A 150 -19.39 18.96 -15.63
N GLN A 151 -20.73 18.98 -15.83
CA GLN A 151 -21.67 17.91 -15.48
C GLN A 151 -21.17 16.51 -15.87
N SER A 152 -20.86 15.70 -14.87
CA SER A 152 -20.64 14.26 -15.02
C SER A 152 -21.98 13.59 -15.32
N SER A 153 -22.20 13.21 -16.58
CA SER A 153 -23.13 12.11 -16.88
C SER A 153 -22.43 10.84 -16.43
N ILE A 154 -22.73 10.39 -15.22
CA ILE A 154 -22.21 9.16 -14.63
C ILE A 154 -22.51 8.03 -15.62
N LEU A 155 -21.49 7.52 -16.31
CA LEU A 155 -21.55 6.23 -16.99
C LEU A 155 -21.36 5.19 -15.88
N HIS A 156 -22.46 4.53 -15.51
CA HIS A 156 -22.48 3.36 -14.66
C HIS A 156 -22.22 2.11 -15.49
#